data_AF-A0A356KQZ8-F1
#
_entry.id   AF-A0A356KQZ8-F1
#
_cell.length_a   1.000
_cell.length_b   1.000
_cell.length_c   1.000
_cell.angle_alpha   90.00
_cell.angle_beta   90.00
_cell.angle_gamma   90.00
#
_symmetry.space_group_name_H-M   'P 1'
#
loop_
_entity.id
_entity.type
_entity.pdbx_description
1 polymer ?
#
loop_
_entity_poly.entity_id
_entity_poly.type
_entity_poly.pdbx_seq_one_letter_code
_entity_poly.pdbx_strand_id
1 'polypeptide(L)'
;ILWSAPVSLREGFAELGPALFHRDYPLRRSRESAVMDAVRWVRDNTPADARILAHPMSHFGFYARRRVMADLDPALLPFYRTRDLAEAHRLLRAHGVDYVVAPPYSYATFDNTALPALVLDPRYCELVFAGEGEFSYRVYRLRR
;
A
#
# COMPACT_ATOMS: atom_id res chain seq x y z
N ILE A 1 24.74 47.74 11.60
CA ILE A 1 24.31 46.54 10.85
C ILE A 1 22.85 46.32 11.24
N LEU A 2 21.94 46.89 10.44
CA LEU A 2 20.49 46.91 10.69
C LEU A 2 19.86 45.72 9.97
N TRP A 3 19.11 44.90 10.72
CA TRP A 3 18.19 43.90 10.20
C TRP A 3 17.00 44.60 9.56
N SER A 4 16.76 44.35 8.28
CA SER A 4 15.51 44.66 7.60
C SER A 4 15.16 43.52 6.67
N ALA A 5 14.33 42.59 7.15
CA ALA A 5 13.56 41.72 6.28
C ALA A 5 12.23 42.43 5.99
N PRO A 6 11.88 42.58 4.71
CA PRO A 6 10.55 42.15 4.33
C PRO A 6 10.58 41.53 2.93
N VAL A 7 10.43 40.21 2.85
CA VAL A 7 9.81 39.60 1.68
C VAL A 7 8.65 38.78 2.21
N SER A 8 7.46 39.32 1.99
CA SER A 8 6.17 38.68 2.09
C SER A 8 6.24 37.24 1.53
N LEU A 9 6.31 36.26 2.43
CA LEU A 9 6.20 34.82 2.12
C LEU A 9 4.93 34.44 1.33
N ARG A 10 3.98 35.38 1.16
CA ARG A 10 2.78 35.22 0.34
C ARG A 10 3.01 35.39 -1.16
N GLU A 11 3.97 36.21 -1.58
CA GLU A 11 4.17 36.51 -3.01
C GLU A 11 5.12 35.49 -3.68
N GLY A 12 6.14 35.02 -2.95
CA GLY A 12 7.05 33.98 -3.44
C GLY A 12 6.37 32.63 -3.72
N PHE A 13 5.32 32.28 -2.99
CA PHE A 13 4.54 31.05 -3.25
C PHE A 13 3.67 31.14 -4.51
N ALA A 14 3.18 32.35 -4.84
CA ALA A 14 2.34 32.55 -6.02
C ALA A 14 3.14 32.48 -7.33
N GLU A 15 4.39 32.95 -7.32
CA GLU A 15 5.28 32.88 -8.49
C GLU A 15 5.98 31.52 -8.64
N LEU A 16 6.31 30.84 -7.53
CA LEU A 16 6.93 29.50 -7.59
C LEU A 16 5.92 28.39 -7.87
N GLY A 17 4.64 28.57 -7.53
CA GLY A 17 3.60 27.57 -7.74
C GLY A 17 3.56 27.05 -9.19
N PRO A 18 3.39 27.92 -10.21
CA PRO A 18 3.32 27.51 -11.60
C PRO A 18 4.64 26.95 -12.16
N ALA A 19 5.79 27.29 -11.59
CA ALA A 19 7.10 26.78 -12.00
C ALA A 19 7.44 25.42 -11.37
N LEU A 20 6.91 25.14 -10.17
CA LEU A 20 6.99 23.85 -9.49
C LEU A 20 6.00 22.82 -10.05
N PHE A 21 4.88 23.28 -10.63
CA PHE A 21 3.96 22.43 -11.36
C PHE A 21 4.25 22.52 -12.86
N HIS A 22 5.03 21.57 -13.37
CA HIS A 22 5.27 21.42 -14.80
C HIS A 22 3.96 21.46 -15.59
N ARG A 23 3.74 22.56 -16.33
CA ARG A 23 2.61 22.78 -17.25
C ARG A 23 2.50 21.69 -18.32
N ASP A 24 3.62 21.02 -18.59
CA ASP A 24 3.78 19.98 -19.59
C ASP A 24 3.88 18.57 -18.99
N TYR A 25 3.50 18.35 -17.73
CA TYR A 25 3.10 17.00 -17.37
C TYR A 25 1.82 16.72 -18.13
N PRO A 26 1.81 15.86 -19.17
CA PRO A 26 0.55 15.50 -19.76
C PRO A 26 -0.27 14.93 -18.61
N LEU A 27 -1.39 15.59 -18.30
CA LEU A 27 -2.54 14.95 -17.70
C LEU A 27 -3.04 13.94 -18.73
N ARG A 28 -2.21 12.95 -19.06
CA ARG A 28 -2.59 11.73 -19.73
C ARG A 28 -3.63 11.19 -18.78
N ARG A 29 -4.92 11.41 -19.12
CA ARG A 29 -6.12 11.04 -18.34
C ARG A 29 -5.69 9.94 -17.39
N SER A 30 -5.42 10.29 -16.13
CA SER A 30 -4.82 9.34 -15.21
C SER A 30 -5.77 8.16 -15.25
N ARG A 31 -5.34 7.04 -15.86
CA ARG A 31 -5.97 5.75 -15.61
C ARG A 31 -6.18 5.74 -14.10
N GLU A 32 -7.40 5.46 -13.69
CA GLU A 32 -7.82 5.53 -12.30
C GLU A 32 -6.67 5.05 -11.40
N SER A 33 -6.38 5.81 -10.34
CA SER A 33 -5.18 5.59 -9.52
C SER A 33 -4.96 4.09 -9.27
N ALA A 34 -3.77 3.55 -9.55
CA ALA A 34 -3.51 2.11 -9.52
C ALA A 34 -3.90 1.43 -8.18
N VAL A 35 -3.93 2.22 -7.10
CA VAL A 35 -4.46 1.78 -5.80
C VAL A 35 -5.97 1.53 -5.83
N MET A 36 -6.73 2.37 -6.54
CA MET A 36 -8.18 2.26 -6.68
C MET A 36 -8.60 1.04 -7.50
N ASP A 37 -7.78 0.62 -8.47
CA ASP A 37 -8.00 -0.65 -9.16
C ASP A 37 -7.96 -1.84 -8.20
N ALA A 38 -6.91 -1.92 -7.38
CA ALA A 38 -6.79 -2.96 -6.36
C ALA A 38 -7.90 -2.87 -5.29
N VAL A 39 -8.25 -1.65 -4.86
CA VAL A 39 -9.34 -1.42 -3.89
C VAL A 39 -10.68 -1.91 -4.42
N ARG A 40 -11.03 -1.57 -5.68
CA ARG A 40 -12.26 -2.05 -6.31
C ARG A 40 -12.24 -3.56 -6.48
N TRP A 41 -11.11 -4.10 -6.94
CA TRP A 41 -10.96 -5.54 -7.06
C TRP A 41 -11.20 -6.24 -5.71
N VAL A 42 -10.58 -5.77 -4.62
CA VAL A 42 -10.80 -6.31 -3.27
C VAL A 42 -12.27 -6.22 -2.87
N ARG A 43 -12.90 -5.05 -3.05
CA ARG A 43 -14.31 -4.83 -2.72
C ARG A 43 -15.25 -5.81 -3.44
N ASP A 44 -14.96 -6.08 -4.71
CA ASP A 44 -15.88 -6.79 -5.60
C ASP A 44 -15.58 -8.31 -5.65
N ASN A 45 -14.37 -8.76 -5.29
CA ASN A 45 -13.91 -10.14 -5.49
C ASN A 45 -13.49 -10.88 -4.20
N THR A 46 -13.61 -10.26 -3.03
CA THR A 46 -13.30 -10.92 -1.74
C THR A 46 -14.55 -11.10 -0.88
N PRO A 47 -14.62 -12.12 -0.01
CA PRO A 47 -15.71 -12.26 0.97
C PRO A 47 -15.89 -11.00 1.83
N ALA A 48 -17.12 -10.69 2.23
CA ALA A 48 -17.42 -9.47 3.00
C ALA A 48 -16.72 -9.41 4.37
N ASP A 49 -16.43 -10.58 4.95
CA ASP A 49 -15.75 -10.77 6.21
C ASP A 49 -14.23 -10.93 6.08
N ALA A 50 -13.69 -10.94 4.85
CA ALA A 50 -12.27 -11.09 4.60
C ALA A 50 -11.44 -10.01 5.29
N ARG A 51 -10.32 -10.43 5.89
CA ARG A 51 -9.33 -9.51 6.47
C ARG A 51 -8.15 -9.29 5.54
N ILE A 52 -7.86 -8.03 5.26
CA ILE A 52 -6.83 -7.60 4.30
C ILE A 52 -5.67 -6.97 5.07
N LEU A 53 -4.44 -7.45 4.87
CA LEU A 53 -3.23 -6.71 5.24
C LEU A 53 -2.86 -5.79 4.08
N ALA A 54 -2.92 -4.46 4.27
CA ALA A 54 -2.75 -3.50 3.19
C ALA A 54 -1.70 -2.43 3.48
N HIS A 55 -0.94 -2.06 2.45
CA HIS A 55 0.07 -1.01 2.45
C HIS A 55 -0.19 -0.08 1.24
N PRO A 56 -0.54 1.21 1.38
CA PRO A 56 -0.97 1.90 2.60
C PRO A 56 -2.44 1.59 2.98
N MET A 57 -2.75 1.59 4.28
CA MET A 57 -4.08 1.26 4.81
C MET A 57 -5.20 2.22 4.40
N SER A 58 -4.91 3.52 4.22
CA SER A 58 -5.94 4.58 4.13
C SER A 58 -6.98 4.37 3.02
N HIS A 59 -6.54 3.97 1.83
CA HIS A 59 -7.43 3.73 0.70
C HIS A 59 -8.28 2.47 0.90
N PHE A 60 -7.67 1.39 1.38
CA PHE A 60 -8.36 0.12 1.59
C PHE A 60 -9.36 0.18 2.74
N GLY A 61 -8.99 0.83 3.86
CA GLY A 61 -9.85 0.94 5.04
C GLY A 61 -11.17 1.66 4.76
N PHE A 62 -11.16 2.67 3.89
CA PHE A 62 -12.36 3.45 3.57
C PHE A 62 -13.14 2.87 2.38
N TYR A 63 -12.46 2.55 1.27
CA TYR A 63 -13.13 2.25 0.01
C TYR A 63 -13.35 0.75 -0.26
N ALA A 64 -12.53 -0.15 0.31
CA ALA A 64 -12.63 -1.57 0.01
C ALA A 64 -13.81 -2.25 0.71
N ARG A 65 -14.40 -1.61 1.74
CA ARG A 65 -15.48 -2.18 2.57
C ARG A 65 -15.13 -3.57 3.12
N ARG A 66 -13.89 -3.74 3.56
CA ARG A 66 -13.37 -4.97 4.20
C ARG A 66 -12.69 -4.64 5.51
N ARG A 67 -12.47 -5.67 6.34
CA ARG A 67 -11.65 -5.53 7.54
C ARG A 67 -10.21 -5.35 7.10
N VAL A 68 -9.56 -4.27 7.51
CA VAL A 68 -8.16 -4.00 7.17
C VAL A 68 -7.31 -4.11 8.43
N MET A 69 -6.25 -4.90 8.36
CA MET A 69 -5.18 -4.94 9.35
C MET A 69 -4.21 -3.80 9.04
N ALA A 70 -3.98 -2.93 10.01
CA ALA A 70 -2.96 -1.89 9.90
C ALA A 70 -1.57 -2.53 9.87
N ASP A 71 -0.71 -2.09 8.97
CA ASP A 71 0.70 -2.51 8.87
C ASP A 71 1.59 -1.94 9.99
N LEU A 72 1.02 -1.15 10.89
CA LEU A 72 1.68 -0.65 12.10
C LEU A 72 1.00 -1.15 13.38
N ASP A 73 0.16 -2.18 13.28
CA ASP A 73 -0.45 -2.82 14.45
C ASP A 73 0.62 -3.53 15.30
N PRO A 74 0.77 -3.22 16.61
CA PRO A 74 1.73 -3.88 17.49
C PRO A 74 1.57 -5.40 17.57
N ALA A 75 0.37 -5.93 17.29
CA ALA A 75 0.14 -7.37 17.25
C ALA A 75 0.98 -8.07 16.17
N LEU A 76 1.44 -7.35 15.14
CA LEU A 76 2.31 -7.87 14.07
C LEU A 76 3.80 -7.87 14.43
N LEU A 77 4.19 -7.42 15.63
CA LEU A 77 5.61 -7.43 16.04
C LEU A 77 6.29 -8.82 15.92
N PRO A 78 5.67 -9.94 16.31
CA PRO A 78 6.27 -11.26 16.09
C PRO A 78 6.48 -11.56 14.61
N PHE A 79 5.54 -11.14 13.76
CA PHE A 79 5.61 -11.30 12.32
C PHE A 79 6.76 -10.49 11.70
N TYR A 80 6.97 -9.25 12.15
CA TYR A 80 8.08 -8.42 11.67
C TYR A 80 9.46 -8.95 12.09
N ARG A 81 9.53 -9.78 13.13
CA ARG A 81 10.79 -10.35 13.63
C ARG A 81 11.16 -11.67 12.96
N THR A 82 10.18 -12.42 12.45
CA THR A 82 10.47 -13.71 11.81
C THR A 82 11.01 -13.53 10.39
N ARG A 83 11.92 -14.42 10.01
CA ARG A 83 12.40 -14.60 8.63
C ARG A 83 12.02 -15.97 8.05
N ASP A 84 11.44 -16.83 8.87
CA ASP A 84 10.94 -18.13 8.44
C ASP A 84 9.56 -17.98 7.80
N LEU A 85 9.40 -18.50 6.58
CA LEU A 85 8.17 -18.31 5.80
C LEU A 85 6.98 -19.08 6.37
N ALA A 86 7.20 -20.27 6.94
CA ALA A 86 6.14 -21.06 7.55
C ALA A 86 5.59 -20.36 8.80
N GLU A 87 6.48 -19.84 9.64
CA GLU A 87 6.12 -19.07 10.82
C GLU A 87 5.45 -17.74 10.44
N ALA A 88 5.96 -17.04 9.43
CA ALA A 88 5.35 -15.81 8.92
C ALA A 88 3.91 -16.06 8.44
N HIS A 89 3.70 -17.13 7.65
CA HIS A 89 2.38 -17.56 7.22
C HIS A 89 1.47 -17.87 8.41
N ARG A 90 1.94 -18.69 9.35
CA ARG A 90 1.19 -19.07 10.56
C ARG A 90 0.76 -17.85 11.37
N LEU A 91 1.65 -16.87 11.58
CA LEU A 91 1.36 -15.64 12.31
C LEU A 91 0.29 -14.80 11.60
N LEU A 92 0.41 -14.59 10.28
CA LEU A 92 -0.63 -13.87 9.52
C LEU A 92 -1.99 -14.58 9.60
N ARG A 93 -2.01 -15.91 9.48
CA ARG A 93 -3.24 -16.72 9.63
C ARG A 93 -3.82 -16.62 11.04
N ALA A 94 -2.98 -16.58 12.07
CA ALA A 94 -3.42 -16.40 13.46
C ALA A 94 -4.10 -15.05 13.70
N HIS A 95 -3.74 -14.01 12.93
CA HIS A 95 -4.45 -12.72 12.92
C HIS A 95 -5.69 -12.70 12.01
N GLY A 96 -6.01 -13.82 11.37
CA GLY A 96 -7.13 -13.96 10.45
C GLY A 96 -6.92 -13.27 9.12
N VAL A 97 -5.68 -13.00 8.71
CA VAL A 97 -5.39 -12.38 7.40
C VAL A 97 -5.69 -13.37 6.28
N ASP A 98 -6.54 -12.95 5.34
CA ASP A 98 -6.93 -13.73 4.17
C ASP A 98 -6.26 -13.24 2.89
N TYR A 99 -5.99 -11.93 2.81
CA TYR A 99 -5.34 -11.32 1.65
C TYR A 99 -4.25 -10.35 2.06
N VAL A 100 -3.20 -10.27 1.25
CA VAL A 100 -2.12 -9.29 1.35
C VAL A 100 -2.13 -8.42 0.10
N VAL A 101 -2.15 -7.11 0.29
CA VAL A 101 -1.92 -6.13 -0.77
C VAL A 101 -0.45 -5.76 -0.78
N ALA A 102 0.21 -6.05 -1.88
CA ALA A 102 1.59 -5.66 -2.13
C ALA A 102 1.62 -4.32 -2.89
N PRO A 103 2.27 -3.28 -2.33
CA PRO A 103 2.42 -2.00 -3.01
C PRO A 103 3.42 -2.10 -4.18
N PRO A 104 3.34 -1.18 -5.16
CA PRO A 104 4.30 -1.12 -6.27
C PRO A 104 5.65 -0.47 -5.92
N TYR A 105 5.83 -0.02 -4.67
CA TYR A 105 7.01 0.70 -4.21
C TYR A 105 7.36 0.25 -2.80
N SER A 106 8.57 0.57 -2.39
CA SER A 106 9.13 0.16 -1.09
C SER A 106 8.32 0.71 0.08
N TYR A 107 7.98 -0.19 1.01
CA TYR A 107 7.37 0.12 2.29
C TYR A 107 8.14 -0.64 3.37
N ALA A 108 8.62 0.04 4.41
CA ALA A 108 9.48 -0.59 5.41
C ALA A 108 8.80 -1.78 6.11
N THR A 109 7.49 -1.69 6.34
CA THR A 109 6.63 -2.75 6.92
C THR A 109 6.35 -3.90 5.95
N PHE A 110 6.71 -3.75 4.67
CA PHE A 110 6.69 -4.81 3.66
C PHE A 110 8.10 -5.38 3.46
N ASP A 111 9.08 -4.55 3.08
CA ASP A 111 10.40 -4.99 2.62
C ASP A 111 11.29 -5.57 3.71
N ASN A 112 11.19 -5.07 4.94
CA ASN A 112 12.04 -5.54 6.06
C ASN A 112 11.48 -6.76 6.78
N THR A 113 10.64 -7.54 6.10
CA THR A 113 9.88 -8.65 6.69
C THR A 113 10.02 -9.91 5.85
N ALA A 114 9.33 -10.98 6.24
CA ALA A 114 9.18 -12.17 5.41
C ALA A 114 8.19 -11.97 4.23
N LEU A 115 7.39 -10.88 4.18
CA LEU A 115 6.35 -10.67 3.17
C LEU A 115 6.81 -10.81 1.72
N PRO A 116 7.91 -10.18 1.27
CA PRO A 116 8.26 -10.18 -0.14
C PRO A 116 8.51 -11.61 -0.64
N ALA A 117 9.18 -12.43 0.17
CA ALA A 117 9.41 -13.83 -0.14
C ALA A 117 8.12 -14.67 0.03
N LEU A 118 7.33 -14.38 1.07
CA LEU A 118 6.10 -15.12 1.38
C LEU A 118 5.04 -14.99 0.28
N VAL A 119 4.81 -13.79 -0.25
CA VAL A 119 3.78 -13.55 -1.28
C VAL A 119 4.16 -14.15 -2.63
N LEU A 120 5.46 -14.36 -2.87
CA LEU A 120 5.97 -14.99 -4.10
C LEU A 120 6.01 -16.52 -4.02
N ASP A 121 5.89 -17.10 -2.82
CA ASP A 121 5.92 -18.55 -2.64
C ASP A 121 4.52 -19.17 -2.84
N PRO A 122 4.33 -20.00 -3.89
CA PRO A 122 3.03 -20.58 -4.21
C PRO A 122 2.51 -21.56 -3.16
N ARG A 123 3.35 -22.01 -2.21
CA ARG A 123 2.92 -22.84 -1.06
C ARG A 123 2.07 -22.04 -0.08
N TYR A 124 2.33 -20.74 0.05
CA TYR A 124 1.70 -19.88 1.06
C TYR A 124 0.70 -18.89 0.46
N CYS A 125 0.92 -18.45 -0.78
CA CYS A 125 0.14 -17.41 -1.42
C CYS A 125 -0.29 -17.76 -2.85
N GLU A 126 -1.37 -17.12 -3.31
CA GLU A 126 -1.85 -17.16 -4.69
C GLU A 126 -2.02 -15.72 -5.17
N LEU A 127 -1.39 -15.34 -6.29
CA LEU A 127 -1.65 -14.04 -6.92
C LEU A 127 -3.06 -14.06 -7.54
N VAL A 128 -3.94 -13.19 -7.05
CA VAL A 128 -5.35 -13.14 -7.47
C VAL A 128 -5.71 -11.85 -8.21
N PHE A 129 -4.86 -10.83 -8.10
CA PHE A 129 -4.97 -9.60 -8.86
C PHE A 129 -3.58 -9.00 -9.11
N ALA A 130 -3.37 -8.51 -10.33
CA ALA A 130 -2.25 -7.66 -10.68
C ALA A 130 -2.77 -6.49 -11.50
N GLY A 131 -2.58 -5.27 -11.00
CA GLY A 131 -2.90 -4.07 -11.77
C GLY A 131 -1.98 -3.94 -12.99
N GLU A 132 -2.41 -3.15 -13.97
CA GLU A 132 -1.64 -2.94 -15.20
C GLU A 132 -0.47 -1.98 -15.00
N GLY A 133 0.69 -2.29 -15.56
CA GLY A 133 1.88 -1.42 -15.53
C GLY A 133 2.84 -1.70 -14.38
N GLU A 134 4.02 -1.12 -14.47
CA GLU A 134 5.14 -1.36 -13.55
C GLU A 134 4.83 -0.88 -12.12
N PHE A 135 4.12 0.23 -11.98
CA PHE A 135 3.75 0.84 -10.71
C PHE A 135 2.34 0.48 -10.25
N SER A 136 1.98 -0.81 -10.36
CA SER A 136 0.67 -1.32 -9.98
C SER A 136 0.68 -2.24 -8.76
N TYR A 137 -0.43 -2.16 -8.01
CA TYR A 137 -0.66 -2.99 -6.84
C TYR A 137 -0.95 -4.44 -7.24
N ARG A 138 -0.58 -5.36 -6.36
CA ARG A 138 -0.91 -6.79 -6.47
C ARG A 138 -1.67 -7.24 -5.23
N VAL A 139 -2.59 -8.18 -5.40
CA VAL A 139 -3.31 -8.80 -4.28
C VAL A 139 -3.02 -10.29 -4.29
N TYR A 140 -2.59 -10.79 -3.14
CA TYR A 140 -2.29 -12.19 -2.90
C TYR A 140 -3.29 -12.74 -1.90
N ARG A 141 -3.83 -13.93 -2.17
CA ARG A 141 -4.65 -14.69 -1.24
C ARG A 141 -3.75 -15.63 -0.45
N LEU A 142 -3.89 -15.64 0.88
CA LEU A 142 -3.20 -16.61 1.73
C LEU A 142 -3.86 -17.99 1.57
N ARG A 143 -3.04 -19.01 1.40
CA ARG A 143 -3.49 -20.41 1.38
C ARG A 143 -3.81 -20.89 2.80
N ARG A 144 -4.69 -21.88 2.88
CA ARG A 144 -5.04 -22.57 4.12
C ARG A 144 -3.96 -23.56 4.52
#